data_AF-A0A975RGA0-F1
#
_entry.id   AF-A0A975RGA0-F1
#
_cell.length_a   1.000
_cell.length_b   1.000
_cell.length_c   1.000
_cell.angle_alpha   90.00
_cell.angle_beta   90.00
_cell.angle_gamma   90.00
#
_symmetry.space_group_name_H-M   'P 1'
#
loop_
_entity.id
_entity.type
_entity.pdbx_description
1 polymer ?
#
loop_
_entity_poly.entity_id
_entity_poly.type
_entity_poly.pdbx_seq_one_letter_code
_entity_poly.pdbx_strand_id
1 'polypeptide(L)'
;MPPPSGDIHVVTEEIRKDADLWDAEAAEMGKIGPKAEGLRLNRIEAGVFQLVFEAYGQMIDQVIARAAEGQQRMTEISATLRAVANKYEADEAARAQQMKKAGR
;
A
#
# COMPACT_ATOMS: atom_id res chain seq x y z
N MET A 1 -5.11 -17.94 -28.24
CA MET A 1 -6.49 -17.40 -28.27
C MET A 1 -6.50 -16.25 -27.27
N PRO A 2 -6.82 -15.00 -27.66
CA PRO A 2 -6.99 -13.94 -26.66
C PRO A 2 -8.13 -14.35 -25.71
N PRO A 3 -8.01 -14.10 -24.40
CA PRO A 3 -9.06 -14.45 -23.45
C PRO A 3 -10.35 -13.69 -23.82
N PRO A 4 -11.53 -14.32 -23.68
CA PRO A 4 -12.80 -13.64 -23.85
C PRO A 4 -12.90 -12.47 -22.86
N SER A 5 -13.57 -11.39 -23.26
CA SER A 5 -13.63 -10.13 -22.53
C SER A 5 -14.17 -10.20 -21.09
N GLY A 6 -14.91 -11.27 -20.76
CA GLY A 6 -15.32 -11.56 -19.39
C GLY A 6 -14.15 -11.92 -18.46
N ASP A 7 -13.11 -12.58 -18.98
CA ASP A 7 -11.95 -13.01 -18.18
C ASP A 7 -11.05 -11.82 -17.82
N ILE A 8 -10.91 -10.83 -18.70
CA ILE A 8 -10.11 -9.63 -18.40
C ILE A 8 -10.79 -8.79 -17.34
N HIS A 9 -12.13 -8.62 -17.42
CA HIS A 9 -12.85 -7.86 -16.41
C HIS A 9 -12.71 -8.49 -15.02
N VAL A 10 -12.92 -9.82 -14.90
CA VAL A 10 -12.74 -10.55 -13.63
C VAL A 10 -11.32 -10.36 -13.08
N VAL A 11 -10.29 -10.51 -13.92
CA VAL A 11 -8.89 -10.31 -13.50
C VAL A 11 -8.65 -8.87 -13.04
N THR A 12 -9.17 -7.85 -13.73
CA THR A 12 -8.99 -6.45 -13.32
C THR A 12 -9.72 -6.11 -12.02
N GLU A 13 -10.86 -6.75 -11.75
CA GLU A 13 -11.55 -6.62 -10.45
C GLU A 13 -10.76 -7.27 -9.32
N GLU A 14 -10.18 -8.45 -9.53
CA GLU A 14 -9.31 -9.10 -8.54
C GLU A 14 -8.09 -8.24 -8.22
N ILE A 15 -7.40 -7.71 -9.25
CA ILE A 15 -6.26 -6.81 -9.07
C ILE A 15 -6.66 -5.56 -8.27
N ARG A 16 -7.87 -5.03 -8.47
CA ARG A 16 -8.38 -3.88 -7.70
C ARG A 16 -8.67 -4.24 -6.25
N LYS A 17 -9.24 -5.42 -5.99
CA LYS A 17 -9.45 -5.91 -4.61
C LYS A 17 -8.12 -6.06 -3.87
N ASP A 18 -7.10 -6.56 -4.55
CA ASP A 18 -5.76 -6.65 -3.98
C ASP A 18 -5.19 -5.25 -3.71
N ALA A 19 -5.39 -4.28 -4.60
CA ALA A 19 -4.99 -2.89 -4.36
C ALA A 19 -5.69 -2.28 -3.13
N ASP A 20 -7.00 -2.50 -2.99
CA ASP A 20 -7.76 -2.04 -1.83
C ASP A 20 -7.26 -2.69 -0.53
N LEU A 21 -6.86 -3.96 -0.56
CA LEU A 21 -6.23 -4.64 0.58
C LEU A 21 -4.90 -3.97 0.96
N TRP A 22 -4.04 -3.70 -0.02
CA TRP A 22 -2.76 -3.01 0.25
C TRP A 22 -2.96 -1.59 0.81
N ASP A 23 -3.97 -0.85 0.34
CA ASP A 23 -4.33 0.45 0.92
C ASP A 23 -4.82 0.33 2.37
N ALA A 24 -5.62 -0.70 2.68
CA ALA A 24 -6.09 -0.96 4.04
C ALA A 24 -4.92 -1.29 4.98
N GLU A 25 -4.00 -2.15 4.55
CA GLU A 25 -2.81 -2.50 5.33
C GLU A 25 -1.86 -1.29 5.48
N ALA A 26 -1.72 -0.45 4.45
CA ALA A 26 -0.98 0.80 4.55
C ALA A 26 -1.58 1.72 5.63
N ALA A 27 -2.91 1.83 5.68
CA ALA A 27 -3.61 2.62 6.68
C ALA A 27 -3.42 2.07 8.10
N GLU A 28 -3.43 0.74 8.30
CA GLU A 28 -3.11 0.12 9.59
C GLU A 28 -1.66 0.38 10.00
N MET A 29 -0.71 0.25 9.06
CA MET A 29 0.71 0.55 9.30
C MET A 29 0.91 2.00 9.74
N GLY A 30 0.20 2.94 9.11
CA GLY A 30 0.23 4.37 9.47
C GLY A 30 -0.26 4.67 10.89
N LYS A 31 -1.01 3.76 11.54
CA LYS A 31 -1.43 3.93 12.94
C LYS A 31 -0.34 3.57 13.95
N ILE A 32 0.70 2.84 13.54
CA ILE A 32 1.76 2.41 14.45
C ILE A 32 2.58 3.61 14.94
N GLY A 33 2.91 4.55 14.05
CA GLY A 33 3.71 5.73 14.40
C GLY A 33 3.15 6.52 15.59
N PRO A 34 1.90 7.00 15.52
CA PRO A 34 1.26 7.71 16.64
C PRO A 34 1.17 6.90 17.94
N LYS A 35 0.94 5.58 17.84
CA LYS A 35 0.89 4.70 19.02
C LYS A 35 2.27 4.54 19.66
N ALA A 36 3.30 4.35 18.85
CA ALA A 36 4.69 4.22 19.32
C ALA A 36 5.18 5.52 19.96
N GLU A 37 4.84 6.67 19.37
CA GLU A 37 5.16 7.98 19.95
C GLU A 37 4.50 8.17 21.32
N GLY A 38 3.27 7.68 21.50
CA GLY A 38 2.59 7.69 22.80
C GLY A 38 3.26 6.85 23.90
N LEU A 39 4.19 5.96 23.54
CA LEU A 39 4.99 5.21 24.50
C LEU A 39 6.25 5.96 24.94
N ARG A 40 6.58 7.09 24.30
CA ARG A 40 7.82 7.82 24.58
C ARG A 40 7.79 8.38 25.99
N LEU A 41 8.74 7.91 26.81
CA LEU A 41 8.98 8.48 28.14
C LEU A 41 9.57 9.89 27.98
N ASN A 42 9.26 10.79 28.92
CA ASN A 42 10.00 12.03 29.05
C ASN A 42 11.20 11.86 30.01
N ARG A 43 12.17 12.79 29.95
CA ARG A 43 13.40 12.72 30.79
C ARG A 43 13.10 12.72 32.29
N ILE A 44 11.99 13.30 32.72
CA ILE A 44 11.60 13.38 34.13
C ILE A 44 11.08 12.02 34.62
N GLU A 45 10.33 11.31 33.80
CA GLU A 45 9.80 9.96 34.06
C GLU A 45 10.90 8.89 34.07
N ALA A 46 12.00 9.11 33.33
CA ALA A 46 13.08 8.13 33.20
C ALA A 46 14.01 8.03 34.44
N GLY A 47 14.20 9.13 35.17
CA GLY A 47 14.98 9.16 36.42
C GLY A 47 16.35 8.45 36.32
N VAL A 48 16.61 7.50 37.22
CA VAL A 48 17.88 6.71 37.29
C VAL A 48 18.11 5.82 36.05
N PHE A 49 17.11 5.59 35.21
CA PHE A 49 17.21 4.73 34.02
C PHE A 49 17.67 5.47 32.75
N GLN A 50 18.41 6.57 32.90
CA GLN A 50 18.90 7.40 31.79
C GLN A 50 19.58 6.62 30.66
N LEU A 51 20.28 5.53 30.99
CA LEU A 51 21.00 4.69 30.03
C LEU A 51 20.06 3.81 29.19
N VAL A 52 18.92 3.40 29.76
CA VAL A 52 17.86 2.67 29.06
C VAL A 52 16.93 3.63 28.31
N PHE A 53 16.76 4.85 28.83
CA PHE A 53 15.95 5.91 28.22
C PHE A 53 16.35 6.22 26.77
N GLU A 54 17.64 6.39 26.52
CA GLU A 54 18.12 6.72 25.18
C GLU A 54 17.89 5.54 24.22
N ALA A 55 18.27 4.33 24.61
CA ALA A 55 18.06 3.12 23.80
C ALA A 55 16.56 2.87 23.53
N TYR A 56 15.71 3.15 24.51
CA TYR A 56 14.26 3.07 24.38
C TYR A 56 13.71 4.10 23.39
N GLY A 57 14.15 5.37 23.49
CA GLY A 57 13.80 6.42 22.53
C GLY A 57 14.24 6.07 21.11
N GLN A 58 15.46 5.57 20.94
CA GLN A 58 15.97 5.12 19.64
C GLN A 58 15.17 3.94 19.07
N MET A 59 14.71 3.02 19.92
CA MET A 59 13.84 1.92 19.49
C MET A 59 12.48 2.43 19.02
N ILE A 60 11.87 3.39 19.74
CA ILE A 60 10.64 4.05 19.29
C ILE A 60 10.85 4.71 17.93
N ASP A 61 11.95 5.47 17.75
CA ASP A 61 12.27 6.13 16.49
C ASP A 61 12.39 5.13 15.33
N GLN A 62 13.06 3.99 15.56
CA GLN A 62 13.18 2.93 14.57
C GLN A 62 11.83 2.31 14.20
N VAL A 63 10.96 2.04 15.18
CA VAL A 63 9.62 1.50 14.95
C VAL A 63 8.78 2.48 14.12
N ILE A 64 8.79 3.77 14.48
CA ILE A 64 8.08 4.81 13.74
C ILE A 64 8.60 4.90 12.29
N ALA A 65 9.92 4.94 12.10
CA ALA A 65 10.52 5.05 10.79
C ALA A 65 10.17 3.84 9.89
N ARG A 66 10.25 2.62 10.43
CA ARG A 66 9.92 1.41 9.68
C ARG A 66 8.43 1.29 9.38
N ALA A 67 7.57 1.75 10.28
CA ALA A 67 6.13 1.82 10.01
C ALA A 67 5.83 2.81 8.87
N ALA A 68 6.44 4.00 8.88
CA ALA A 68 6.27 4.98 7.81
C ALA A 68 6.76 4.45 6.45
N GLU A 69 7.94 3.80 6.43
CA GLU A 69 8.45 3.13 5.23
C GLU A 69 7.48 2.04 4.75
N GLY A 70 7.01 1.17 5.65
CA GLY A 70 6.04 0.12 5.34
C GLY A 70 4.76 0.68 4.72
N GLN A 71 4.18 1.71 5.33
CA GLN A 71 2.99 2.40 4.81
C GLN A 71 3.21 2.93 3.39
N GLN A 72 4.35 3.60 3.16
CA GLN A 72 4.69 4.12 1.84
C GLN A 72 4.78 3.01 0.80
N ARG A 73 5.51 1.93 1.10
CA ARG A 73 5.71 0.81 0.17
C ARG A 73 4.41 0.07 -0.15
N MET A 74 3.54 -0.10 0.83
CA MET A 74 2.20 -0.67 0.61
C MET A 74 1.33 0.22 -0.29
N THR A 75 1.39 1.54 -0.09
CA THR A 75 0.71 2.51 -0.97
C THR A 75 1.25 2.44 -2.41
N GLU A 76 2.57 2.31 -2.58
CA GLU A 76 3.21 2.13 -3.90
C GLU A 76 2.73 0.85 -4.60
N ILE A 77 2.55 -0.25 -3.85
CA ILE A 77 2.01 -1.51 -4.38
C ILE A 77 0.56 -1.31 -4.86
N SER A 78 -0.31 -0.75 -4.02
CA SER A 78 -1.71 -0.45 -4.41
C SER A 78 -1.77 0.40 -5.69
N ALA A 79 -1.01 1.50 -5.73
CA ALA A 79 -0.96 2.37 -6.90
C ALA A 79 -0.52 1.62 -8.17
N THR A 80 0.47 0.73 -8.04
CA THR A 80 0.95 -0.10 -9.15
C THR A 80 -0.13 -1.06 -9.64
N LEU A 81 -0.83 -1.75 -8.74
CA LEU A 81 -1.93 -2.66 -9.08
C LEU A 81 -3.06 -1.93 -9.80
N ARG A 82 -3.45 -0.75 -9.32
CA ARG A 82 -4.46 0.10 -9.98
C ARG A 82 -4.01 0.51 -11.39
N ALA A 83 -2.74 0.89 -11.56
CA ALA A 83 -2.19 1.24 -12.86
C ALA A 83 -2.21 0.05 -13.84
N VAL A 84 -1.89 -1.15 -13.36
CA VAL A 84 -1.95 -2.40 -14.14
C VAL A 84 -3.38 -2.71 -14.58
N ALA A 85 -4.35 -2.66 -13.66
CA ALA A 85 -5.76 -2.89 -13.98
C ALA A 85 -6.27 -1.91 -15.05
N ASN A 86 -5.97 -0.61 -14.88
CA ASN A 86 -6.36 0.43 -15.83
C ASN A 86 -5.74 0.20 -17.23
N LYS A 87 -4.50 -0.31 -17.29
CA LYS A 87 -3.85 -0.62 -18.56
C LYS A 87 -4.55 -1.77 -19.28
N TYR A 88 -4.91 -2.85 -18.57
CA TYR A 88 -5.63 -3.97 -19.17
C TYR A 88 -6.96 -3.56 -19.79
N GLU A 89 -7.75 -2.75 -19.08
CA GLU A 89 -9.03 -2.25 -19.60
C GLU A 89 -8.86 -1.32 -20.81
N ALA A 90 -7.85 -0.46 -20.78
CA ALA A 90 -7.55 0.43 -21.91
C ALA A 90 -7.15 -0.35 -23.17
N ASP A 91 -6.29 -1.37 -23.01
CA ASP A 91 -5.87 -2.26 -24.11
C ASP A 91 -7.06 -3.04 -24.68
N GLU A 92 -7.97 -3.50 -23.82
CA GLU A 92 -9.19 -4.18 -24.25
C GLU A 92 -10.14 -3.26 -25.02
N ALA A 93 -10.39 -2.04 -24.52
CA ALA A 93 -11.23 -1.05 -25.20
C ALA A 93 -10.66 -0.70 -26.58
N ALA A 94 -9.33 -0.54 -26.69
CA ALA A 94 -8.67 -0.28 -27.96
C ALA A 94 -8.83 -1.44 -28.96
N ARG A 95 -8.67 -2.69 -28.51
CA ARG A 95 -8.88 -3.88 -29.33
C ARG A 95 -10.33 -4.00 -29.81
N ALA A 96 -11.30 -3.78 -28.93
CA ALA A 96 -12.72 -3.82 -29.29
C ALA A 96 -13.07 -2.77 -30.35
N GLN A 97 -12.47 -1.57 -30.29
CA GLN A 97 -12.64 -0.54 -31.31
C GLN A 97 -12.02 -0.94 -32.66
N GLN A 98 -10.84 -1.56 -32.65
CA GLN A 98 -10.19 -2.04 -33.88
C GLN A 98 -11.03 -3.13 -34.56
N MET A 99 -11.57 -4.09 -33.80
CA MET A 99 -12.45 -5.13 -34.34
C MET A 99 -13.73 -4.56 -34.95
N LYS A 100 -14.36 -3.57 -34.29
CA LYS A 100 -15.53 -2.86 -34.84
C LYS A 100 -15.23 -2.12 -36.14
N LYS A 101 -14.00 -1.62 -36.33
CA LYS A 101 -13.57 -0.96 -37.57
C LYS A 101 -13.25 -1.96 -38.69
N ALA A 102 -12.68 -3.12 -38.36
CA ALA A 102 -12.28 -4.14 -39.34
C ALA A 102 -13.44 -5.00 -39.88
N GLY A 103 -14.58 -5.03 -39.18
CA GLY A 103 -15.80 -5.71 -39.62
C GLY A 103 -16.77 -4.86 -40.45
N ARG A 104 -16.35 -3.67 -40.90
CA ARG A 104 -17.07 -2.79 -41.84
C ARG A 104 -16.33 -2.74 -43.16
#